data_AF-A0A7C6PTP1-F1
#
_entry.id   AF-A0A7C6PTP1-F1
#
_cell.length_a   1.000
_cell.length_b   1.000
_cell.length_c   1.000
_cell.angle_alpha   90.00
_cell.angle_beta   90.00
_cell.angle_gamma   90.00
#
_symmetry.space_group_name_H-M   'P 1'
#
loop_
_entity.id
_entity.type
_entity.pdbx_description
1 polymer ?
#
loop_
_entity_poly.entity_id
_entity_poly.type
_entity_poly.pdbx_seq_one_letter_code
_entity_poly.pdbx_strand_id
1 'polypeptide(L)'
;MESLAVDVIKSSKAIEELKVELLKAQWQIQQAQLNASEEQILSAIARLVGASYLLTRRLGFDFSRLDRVLYKEITLWQKENYLNLESEWGDLSLLLSYLVPEEN
;
A
#
# COMPACT_ATOMS: atom_id res chain seq x y z
N MET A 1 6.94 -34.90 2.06
CA MET A 1 6.80 -34.20 0.77
C MET A 1 5.42 -33.56 0.60
N GLU A 2 4.32 -34.19 1.06
CA GLU A 2 2.96 -33.59 1.02
C GLU A 2 2.82 -32.26 1.78
N SER A 3 3.45 -32.10 2.96
CA SER A 3 3.31 -30.89 3.79
C SER A 3 3.84 -29.63 3.11
N LEU A 4 5.04 -29.71 2.49
CA LEU A 4 5.64 -28.59 1.77
C LEU A 4 4.81 -28.17 0.54
N ALA A 5 4.28 -29.13 -0.23
CA ALA A 5 3.45 -28.81 -1.39
C ALA A 5 2.14 -28.12 -0.99
N VAL A 6 1.50 -28.57 0.10
CA VAL A 6 0.30 -27.95 0.64
C VAL A 6 0.58 -26.53 1.15
N ASP A 7 1.71 -26.29 1.81
CA ASP A 7 2.09 -24.95 2.29
C ASP A 7 2.40 -24.00 1.13
N VAL A 8 3.08 -24.47 0.08
CA VAL A 8 3.34 -23.69 -1.14
C VAL A 8 2.01 -23.35 -1.86
N ILE A 9 1.10 -24.31 -2.02
CA ILE A 9 -0.20 -24.06 -2.66
C ILE A 9 -1.06 -23.09 -1.84
N LYS A 10 -1.11 -23.23 -0.51
CA LYS A 10 -1.84 -22.29 0.37
C LYS A 10 -1.23 -20.89 0.34
N SER A 11 0.11 -20.78 0.30
CA SER A 11 0.77 -19.48 0.14
C SER A 11 0.46 -18.84 -1.21
N SER A 12 0.43 -19.63 -2.30
CA SER A 12 0.08 -19.14 -3.64
C SER A 12 -1.37 -18.65 -3.71
N LYS A 13 -2.31 -19.37 -3.10
CA LYS A 13 -3.71 -18.95 -3.05
C LYS A 13 -3.88 -17.62 -2.29
N ALA A 14 -3.26 -17.49 -1.13
CA ALA A 14 -3.35 -16.25 -0.34
C ALA A 14 -2.75 -15.05 -1.09
N ILE A 15 -1.67 -15.25 -1.87
CA ILE A 15 -1.09 -14.20 -2.73
C ILE A 15 -2.11 -13.76 -3.78
N GLU A 16 -2.76 -14.70 -4.48
CA GLU A 16 -3.75 -14.36 -5.50
C GLU A 16 -4.99 -13.69 -4.90
N GLU A 17 -5.48 -14.16 -3.75
CA GLU A 17 -6.59 -13.52 -3.03
C GLU A 17 -6.24 -12.07 -2.63
N LEU A 18 -5.02 -11.83 -2.13
CA LEU A 18 -4.57 -10.48 -1.77
C LEU A 18 -4.49 -9.54 -2.99
N LYS A 19 -4.06 -10.04 -4.15
CA LYS A 19 -4.10 -9.26 -5.40
C LYS A 19 -5.54 -8.89 -5.79
N VAL A 20 -6.49 -9.81 -5.62
CA VAL A 20 -7.91 -9.54 -5.85
C VAL A 20 -8.45 -8.50 -4.85
N GLU A 21 -8.05 -8.58 -3.57
CA GLU A 21 -8.44 -7.59 -2.56
C GLU A 21 -7.90 -6.18 -2.89
N LEU A 22 -6.69 -6.06 -3.44
CA LEU A 22 -6.17 -4.78 -3.94
C LEU A 22 -7.06 -4.21 -5.05
N LEU A 23 -7.50 -5.04 -6.01
CA LEU A 23 -8.40 -4.61 -7.08
C LEU A 23 -9.78 -4.20 -6.54
N LYS A 24 -10.32 -4.92 -5.56
CA LYS A 24 -11.58 -4.57 -4.90
C LYS A 24 -11.48 -3.26 -4.15
N ALA A 25 -10.38 -3.01 -3.44
CA ALA A 25 -10.15 -1.74 -2.74
C ALA A 25 -10.13 -0.56 -3.72
N GLN A 26 -9.47 -0.71 -4.87
CA GLN A 26 -9.49 0.30 -5.95
C GLN A 26 -10.91 0.55 -6.48
N TRP A 27 -11.67 -0.51 -6.74
CA TRP A 27 -13.07 -0.37 -7.15
C TRP A 27 -13.93 0.33 -6.09
N GLN A 28 -13.71 0.01 -4.79
CA GLN A 28 -14.42 0.66 -3.69
C GLN A 28 -14.10 2.16 -3.58
N ILE A 29 -12.86 2.59 -3.85
CA ILE A 29 -12.50 4.01 -3.91
C ILE A 29 -13.37 4.72 -4.96
N GLN A 30 -13.49 4.15 -6.16
CA GLN A 30 -14.30 4.73 -7.24
C GLN A 30 -15.79 4.81 -6.86
N GLN A 31 -16.34 3.76 -6.24
CA GLN A 31 -17.74 3.77 -5.80
C GLN A 31 -17.98 4.79 -4.67
N ALA A 32 -17.06 4.88 -3.72
CA ALA A 32 -17.18 5.82 -2.60
C ALA A 32 -17.10 7.28 -3.05
N GLN A 33 -16.29 7.57 -4.07
CA GLN A 33 -16.25 8.88 -4.74
C GLN A 33 -17.59 9.24 -5.39
N LEU A 34 -18.24 8.28 -6.09
CA LEU A 34 -19.57 8.49 -6.67
C LEU A 34 -20.64 8.77 -5.60
N ASN A 35 -20.51 8.16 -4.43
CA ASN A 35 -21.42 8.33 -3.31
C ASN A 35 -21.06 9.54 -2.41
N ALA A 36 -20.01 10.31 -2.74
CA ALA A 36 -19.48 11.41 -1.93
C ALA A 36 -19.26 11.06 -0.45
N SER A 37 -18.85 9.82 -0.15
CA SER A 37 -18.69 9.33 1.22
C SER A 37 -17.20 9.28 1.60
N GLU A 38 -16.74 10.29 2.33
CA GLU A 38 -15.36 10.39 2.82
C GLU A 38 -14.95 9.18 3.68
N GLU A 39 -15.84 8.71 4.55
CA GLU A 39 -15.61 7.52 5.38
C GLU A 39 -15.37 6.27 4.52
N GLN A 40 -16.17 6.07 3.48
CA GLN A 40 -16.01 4.93 2.57
C GLN A 40 -14.73 5.04 1.74
N ILE A 41 -14.36 6.26 1.31
CA ILE A 41 -13.09 6.50 0.60
C ILE A 41 -11.92 6.14 1.51
N LEU A 42 -11.89 6.68 2.74
CA LEU A 42 -10.81 6.44 3.68
C LEU A 42 -10.71 4.95 4.07
N SER A 43 -11.85 4.29 4.28
CA SER A 43 -11.91 2.85 4.54
C SER A 43 -11.34 2.03 3.37
N ALA A 44 -11.66 2.39 2.13
CA ALA A 44 -11.16 1.71 0.94
C ALA A 44 -9.65 1.92 0.75
N ILE A 45 -9.14 3.13 0.99
CA ILE A 45 -7.69 3.42 0.99
C ILE A 45 -6.98 2.61 2.08
N ALA A 46 -7.53 2.54 3.28
CA ALA A 46 -6.96 1.72 4.36
C ALA A 46 -6.89 0.23 3.99
N ARG A 47 -7.91 -0.30 3.30
CA ARG A 47 -7.87 -1.68 2.76
C ARG A 47 -6.75 -1.86 1.74
N LEU A 48 -6.57 -0.90 0.84
CA LEU A 48 -5.49 -0.93 -0.15
C LEU A 48 -4.11 -0.99 0.52
N VAL A 49 -3.87 -0.10 1.49
CA VAL A 49 -2.61 -0.03 2.25
C VAL A 49 -2.39 -1.33 3.03
N GLY A 50 -3.39 -1.79 3.79
CA GLY A 50 -3.29 -3.02 4.59
C GLY A 50 -3.04 -4.27 3.73
N ALA A 51 -3.74 -4.43 2.61
CA ALA A 51 -3.53 -5.55 1.69
C ALA A 51 -2.12 -5.54 1.08
N SER A 52 -1.54 -4.34 0.84
CA SER A 52 -0.17 -4.20 0.33
C SER A 52 0.88 -4.69 1.33
N TYR A 53 0.70 -4.40 2.63
CA TYR A 53 1.54 -4.97 3.70
C TYR A 53 1.41 -6.49 3.78
N LEU A 54 0.18 -7.02 3.78
CA LEU A 54 -0.03 -8.47 3.83
C LEU A 54 0.56 -9.19 2.62
N LEU A 55 0.44 -8.61 1.42
CA LEU A 55 1.03 -9.15 0.20
C LEU A 55 2.55 -9.16 0.28
N THR A 56 3.16 -8.07 0.74
CA THR A 56 4.60 -7.97 1.03
C THR A 56 5.07 -9.13 1.90
N ARG A 57 4.35 -9.41 3.00
CA ARG A 57 4.69 -10.52 3.90
C ARG A 57 4.58 -11.88 3.23
N ARG A 58 3.54 -12.10 2.41
CA ARG A 58 3.33 -13.36 1.69
C ARG A 58 4.33 -13.59 0.57
N LEU A 59 4.89 -12.52 0.01
CA LEU A 59 6.00 -12.57 -0.96
C LEU A 59 7.37 -12.77 -0.30
N GLY A 60 7.44 -12.90 1.04
CA GLY A 60 8.67 -13.21 1.76
C GLY A 60 9.46 -11.98 2.23
N PHE A 61 8.90 -10.78 2.13
CA PHE A 61 9.52 -9.56 2.65
C PHE A 61 8.97 -9.22 4.04
N ASP A 62 9.74 -8.53 4.87
CA ASP A 62 9.26 -7.94 6.10
C ASP A 62 8.66 -6.53 5.84
N PHE A 63 7.83 -6.04 6.77
CA PHE A 63 7.18 -4.73 6.64
C PHE A 63 8.19 -3.58 6.62
N SER A 64 9.24 -3.65 7.45
CA SER A 64 10.28 -2.62 7.50
C SER A 64 11.00 -2.44 6.15
N ARG A 65 11.13 -3.52 5.36
CA ARG A 65 11.71 -3.47 4.03
C ARG A 65 10.79 -2.74 3.06
N LEU A 66 9.47 -2.94 3.15
CA LEU A 66 8.52 -2.16 2.39
C LEU A 66 8.61 -0.68 2.76
N ASP A 67 8.63 -0.35 4.05
CA ASP A 67 8.67 1.04 4.53
C ASP A 67 9.92 1.78 4.05
N ARG A 68 11.09 1.11 4.12
CA ARG A 68 12.35 1.67 3.58
C ARG A 68 12.30 1.90 2.07
N VAL A 69 11.66 1.02 1.32
CA VAL A 69 11.49 1.18 -0.13
C VAL A 69 10.50 2.30 -0.43
N LEU A 70 9.36 2.33 0.26
CA LEU A 70 8.33 3.37 0.15
C LEU A 70 8.92 4.77 0.41
N TYR A 71 9.71 4.92 1.48
CA TYR A 71 10.37 6.18 1.78
C TYR A 71 11.30 6.65 0.65
N LYS A 72 12.06 5.71 0.06
CA LYS A 72 12.96 6.00 -1.07
C LYS A 72 12.18 6.43 -2.32
N GLU A 73 11.09 5.75 -2.64
CA GLU A 73 10.22 6.08 -3.78
C GLU A 73 9.60 7.48 -3.60
N ILE A 74 9.04 7.79 -2.43
CA ILE A 74 8.46 9.12 -2.15
C ILE A 74 9.53 10.22 -2.22
N THR A 75 10.73 9.96 -1.69
CA THR A 75 11.86 10.91 -1.80
C THR A 75 12.25 11.15 -3.27
N LEU A 76 12.20 10.11 -4.11
CA LEU A 76 12.45 10.25 -5.55
C LEU A 76 11.35 11.07 -6.21
N TRP A 77 10.08 10.75 -5.94
CA TRP A 77 8.93 11.48 -6.46
C TRP A 77 8.96 12.97 -6.09
N GLN A 78 9.41 13.30 -4.88
CA GLN A 78 9.57 14.68 -4.44
C GLN A 78 10.60 15.42 -5.29
N LYS A 79 11.77 14.80 -5.52
CA LYS A 79 12.84 15.37 -6.34
C LYS A 79 12.43 15.55 -7.81
N GLU A 80 11.64 14.62 -8.32
CA GLU A 80 11.17 14.63 -9.71
C GLU A 80 9.89 15.46 -9.90
N ASN A 81 9.34 16.05 -8.82
CA ASN A 81 8.05 16.74 -8.81
C ASN A 81 6.94 15.89 -9.46
N TYR A 82 6.85 14.61 -9.07
CA TYR A 82 5.93 13.65 -9.66
C TYR A 82 4.48 14.14 -9.58
N LEU A 83 3.81 14.19 -10.73
CA LEU A 83 2.44 14.68 -10.88
C LEU A 83 2.21 16.10 -10.31
N ASN A 84 3.27 16.92 -10.22
CA ASN A 84 3.27 18.25 -9.60
C ASN A 84 2.84 18.28 -8.12
N LEU A 85 2.77 17.12 -7.45
CA LEU A 85 2.20 17.01 -6.10
C LEU A 85 2.94 17.86 -5.08
N GLU A 86 4.26 17.94 -5.22
CA GLU A 86 5.10 18.77 -4.35
C GLU A 86 4.95 20.26 -4.68
N SER A 87 5.04 20.65 -5.96
CA SER A 87 5.00 22.06 -6.34
C SER A 87 3.64 22.74 -6.11
N GLU A 88 2.54 21.98 -6.18
CA GLU A 88 1.18 22.53 -6.07
C GLU A 88 0.60 22.42 -4.64
N TRP A 89 0.93 21.35 -3.90
CA TRP A 89 0.33 21.09 -2.58
C TRP A 89 1.34 20.80 -1.46
N GLY A 90 2.59 20.46 -1.79
CA GLY A 90 3.59 20.04 -0.80
C GLY A 90 3.30 18.65 -0.20
N ASP A 91 2.48 17.83 -0.87
CA ASP A 91 1.99 16.55 -0.34
C ASP A 91 3.12 15.56 -0.03
N LEU A 92 4.19 15.57 -0.83
CA LEU A 92 5.30 14.63 -0.67
C LEU A 92 6.17 15.04 0.52
N SER A 93 6.44 16.33 0.71
CA SER A 93 7.05 16.87 1.93
C SER A 93 6.25 16.51 3.18
N LEU A 94 4.92 16.70 3.14
CA LEU A 94 4.03 16.34 4.25
C LEU A 94 4.09 14.84 4.56
N LEU A 95 4.00 13.98 3.54
CA LEU A 95 4.06 12.54 3.73
C LEU A 95 5.43 12.08 4.25
N LEU A 96 6.53 12.61 3.72
CA LEU A 96 7.87 12.30 4.23
C LEU A 96 8.00 12.68 5.70
N SER A 97 7.49 13.85 6.11
CA SER A 97 7.54 14.28 7.52
C SER A 97 6.77 13.35 8.46
N TYR A 98 5.65 12.78 7.99
CA TYR A 98 4.87 11.80 8.74
C TYR A 98 5.57 10.42 8.82
N LEU A 99 6.29 10.04 7.76
CA LEU A 99 7.01 8.76 7.70
C LEU A 99 8.36 8.78 8.44
N VAL A 100 8.87 9.95 8.85
CA VAL A 100 10.07 10.01 9.70
C VAL A 100 9.76 9.28 11.01
N PRO A 101 10.49 8.22 11.36
CA PRO A 101 10.33 7.57 12.66
C PRO A 101 10.62 8.59 13.76
N GLU A 102 9.71 8.77 14.72
CA GLU A 102 10.11 9.38 15.99
C GLU A 102 11.25 8.53 16.56
N GLU A 103 12.40 9.16 16.84
CA GLU A 103 13.47 8.52 17.60
C GLU A 103 12.93 8.19 19.00
N ASN A 104 12.40 6.97 19.17
CA ASN A 104 12.02 6.38 20.44
C ASN A 104 12.91 5.17 20.74
#